data_AF-A0A9E6CPK0-F1
#
_entry.id   AF-A0A9E6CPK0-F1
#
_cell.length_a   1.000
_cell.length_b   1.000
_cell.length_c   1.000
_cell.angle_alpha   90.00
_cell.angle_beta   90.00
_cell.angle_gamma   90.00
#
_symmetry.space_group_name_H-M   'P 1'
#
loop_
_entity.id
_entity.type
_entity.pdbx_description
1 polymer ?
#
loop_
_entity_poly.entity_id
_entity_poly.type
_entity_poly.pdbx_seq_one_letter_code
_entity_poly.pdbx_strand_id
1 'polypeptide(L)'
;MKNGEGPLYHIWGSSSNNMYFIGNNGTIVYYDGENFKKISGVPNFEYYCIDGIEDPDIYGERIWVGFLNSGPERGGLIFYNGLEWQTLWSNDIQFFSDPVYRTVGSIWTTPEEKWVVFYTGGHTDGIITIHNQEYFRDYHIQKKNQGGFIRSIDGNDVNDFFAVGDFNNVVHYNGKTFKYYPELSGHSRYVSVSQKGNIVYIANMSGAIIYKGIRN
;
A
#
# COMPACT_ATOMS: atom_id res chain seq x y z
N MET A 1 22.54 -0.59 11.75
CA MET A 1 21.46 -1.02 12.65
C MET A 1 22.07 -1.33 13.99
N LYS A 2 21.60 -0.69 15.06
CA LYS A 2 22.02 -1.02 16.44
C LYS A 2 21.31 -2.32 16.86
N ASN A 3 21.89 -3.04 17.83
CA ASN A 3 21.31 -4.27 18.35
C ASN A 3 19.84 -4.08 18.77
N GLY A 4 18.93 -4.88 18.20
CA GLY A 4 17.48 -4.84 18.47
C GLY A 4 16.61 -4.20 17.37
N GLU A 5 17.22 -3.62 16.34
CA GLU A 5 16.49 -3.12 15.15
C GLU A 5 16.32 -4.25 14.12
N GLY A 6 15.08 -4.44 13.65
CA GLY A 6 14.78 -5.42 12.61
C GLY A 6 15.23 -4.93 11.22
N PRO A 7 15.40 -5.85 10.25
CA PRO A 7 15.63 -5.49 8.85
C PRO A 7 14.53 -4.59 8.29
N LEU A 8 14.92 -3.67 7.41
CA LEU A 8 14.04 -2.74 6.69
C LEU A 8 13.74 -3.28 5.29
N TYR A 9 12.48 -3.20 4.87
CA TYR A 9 11.99 -3.83 3.64
C TYR A 9 11.23 -2.91 2.71
N HIS A 10 10.62 -1.84 3.23
CA HIS A 10 9.83 -0.92 2.43
C HIS A 10 10.22 0.52 2.72
N ILE A 11 9.96 1.36 1.73
CA ILE A 11 10.36 2.75 1.73
C ILE A 11 9.27 3.60 1.09
N TRP A 12 9.09 4.79 1.64
CA TRP A 12 8.37 5.89 1.01
C TRP A 12 9.15 7.18 1.26
N GLY A 13 8.98 8.18 0.41
CA GLY A 13 9.53 9.50 0.65
C GLY A 13 9.07 10.51 -0.38
N SER A 14 8.88 11.76 0.06
CA SER A 14 8.49 12.86 -0.82
C SER A 14 9.70 13.51 -1.51
N SER A 15 10.90 13.37 -0.94
CA SER A 15 12.14 13.91 -1.50
C SER A 15 13.36 13.11 -1.04
N SER A 16 14.54 13.41 -1.58
CA SER A 16 15.80 12.81 -1.13
C SER A 16 16.15 13.09 0.33
N ASN A 17 15.50 14.11 0.91
CA ASN A 17 15.74 14.56 2.28
C ASN A 17 14.51 14.33 3.17
N ASN A 18 13.53 13.58 2.67
CA ASN A 18 12.33 13.21 3.43
C ASN A 18 11.93 11.79 3.06
N MET A 19 12.45 10.82 3.81
CA MET A 19 12.22 9.40 3.54
C MET A 19 11.90 8.62 4.82
N TYR A 20 11.00 7.67 4.70
CA TYR A 20 10.60 6.74 5.74
C TYR A 20 10.92 5.32 5.30
N PHE A 21 11.51 4.56 6.20
CA PHE A 21 11.84 3.16 6.02
C PHE A 21 11.13 2.36 7.09
N ILE A 22 10.53 1.24 6.70
CA ILE A 22 9.82 0.36 7.62
C ILE A 22 10.32 -1.07 7.50
N GLY A 23 10.12 -1.84 8.56
CA GLY A 23 10.36 -3.28 8.54
C GLY A 23 9.98 -3.96 9.85
N ASN A 24 10.79 -4.93 10.25
CA ASN A 24 10.40 -5.84 11.33
C ASN A 24 10.65 -5.25 12.71
N ASN A 25 10.04 -5.86 13.73
CA ASN A 25 10.17 -5.48 15.14
C ASN A 25 9.80 -4.01 15.42
N GLY A 26 8.71 -3.52 14.82
CA GLY A 26 8.21 -2.16 15.04
C GLY A 26 9.18 -1.09 14.57
N THR A 27 10.01 -1.38 13.56
CA THR A 27 11.04 -0.45 13.11
C THR A 27 10.48 0.48 12.05
N ILE A 28 10.33 1.76 12.40
CA ILE A 28 10.16 2.87 11.47
C ILE A 28 11.35 3.83 11.64
N VAL A 29 12.00 4.19 10.55
CA VAL A 29 13.14 5.10 10.52
C VAL A 29 12.84 6.23 9.55
N TYR A 30 13.02 7.47 10.02
CA TYR A 30 12.96 8.68 9.21
C TYR A 30 14.37 9.13 8.83
N TYR A 31 14.56 9.57 7.59
CA TYR A 31 15.79 10.16 7.09
C TYR A 31 15.52 11.59 6.61
N ASP A 32 16.25 12.55 7.21
CA ASP A 32 16.10 13.98 6.96
C ASP A 32 17.08 14.55 5.91
N GLY A 33 17.72 13.67 5.13
CA GLY A 33 18.78 14.05 4.18
C GLY A 33 20.19 13.99 4.77
N GLU A 34 20.33 13.92 6.09
CA GLU A 34 21.63 13.83 6.76
C GLU A 34 21.69 12.68 7.77
N ASN A 35 20.61 12.49 8.53
CA ASN A 35 20.57 11.61 9.68
C ASN A 35 19.37 10.66 9.63
N PHE A 36 19.60 9.42 10.05
CA PHE A 36 18.54 8.45 10.30
C PHE A 36 18.07 8.55 11.76
N LYS A 37 16.77 8.73 11.96
CA LYS A 37 16.11 8.83 13.26
C LYS A 37 15.08 7.72 13.39
N LYS A 38 15.26 6.83 14.37
CA LYS A 38 14.24 5.84 14.69
C LYS A 38 13.02 6.54 15.31
N ILE A 39 11.84 6.26 14.77
CA ILE A 39 10.58 6.73 15.32
C ILE A 39 10.22 5.85 16.53
N SER A 40 9.88 6.48 17.65
CA SER A 40 9.44 5.84 18.89
C SER A 40 7.93 5.95 19.07
N GLY A 41 7.36 5.16 19.98
CA GLY A 41 5.93 5.22 20.32
C GLY A 41 5.01 4.52 19.31
N VAL A 42 5.57 3.86 18.30
CA VAL A 42 4.83 3.04 17.35
C VAL A 42 4.71 1.59 17.85
N PRO A 43 3.60 0.90 17.59
CA PRO A 43 3.41 -0.49 18.01
C PRO A 43 4.47 -1.44 17.45
N ASN A 44 4.85 -2.47 18.21
CA ASN A 44 5.82 -3.47 17.75
C ASN A 44 5.16 -4.51 16.83
N PHE A 45 5.06 -4.17 15.54
CA PHE A 45 4.54 -5.05 14.50
C PHE A 45 5.57 -5.34 13.40
N GLU A 46 5.21 -6.24 12.51
CA GLU A 46 5.90 -6.42 11.24
C GLU A 46 5.24 -5.52 10.19
N TYR A 47 5.97 -4.53 9.66
CA TYR A 47 5.43 -3.58 8.69
C TYR A 47 5.69 -4.03 7.25
N TYR A 48 4.64 -4.04 6.42
CA TYR A 48 4.63 -4.69 5.10
C TYR A 48 4.32 -3.78 3.91
N CYS A 49 3.78 -2.59 4.17
CA CYS A 49 3.62 -1.58 3.14
C CYS A 49 3.58 -0.20 3.78
N ILE A 50 4.11 0.77 3.06
CA ILE A 50 4.11 2.17 3.42
C ILE A 50 3.77 2.96 2.17
N ASP A 51 2.90 3.94 2.31
CA ASP A 51 2.77 5.01 1.34
C ASP A 51 2.31 6.29 2.03
N GLY A 52 2.51 7.42 1.39
CA GLY A 52 2.20 8.72 1.97
C GLY A 52 2.14 9.84 0.95
N ILE A 53 1.75 11.01 1.44
CA ILE A 53 1.60 12.20 0.63
C ILE A 53 2.00 13.43 1.43
N GLU A 54 2.60 14.42 0.76
CA GLU A 54 2.69 15.77 1.30
C GLU A 54 1.31 16.42 1.23
N ASP A 55 0.75 16.74 2.39
CA ASP A 55 -0.56 17.35 2.50
C ASP A 55 -0.42 18.85 2.87
N PRO A 56 -0.69 19.75 1.90
CA PRO A 56 -0.56 21.19 2.12
C PRO A 56 -1.57 21.72 3.14
N ASP A 57 -2.69 21.03 3.38
CA ASP A 57 -3.70 21.51 4.34
C ASP A 57 -3.21 21.46 5.78
N ILE A 58 -2.31 20.53 6.07
CA ILE A 58 -1.71 20.34 7.40
C ILE A 58 -0.26 20.81 7.46
N TYR A 59 0.26 21.38 6.36
CA TYR A 59 1.66 21.81 6.21
C TYR A 59 2.67 20.71 6.60
N GLY A 60 2.39 19.47 6.18
CA GLY A 60 3.18 18.31 6.57
C GLY A 60 2.85 17.10 5.71
N GLU A 61 3.11 15.90 6.23
CA GLU A 61 2.84 14.65 5.53
C GLU A 61 1.80 13.79 6.23
N ARG A 62 1.13 12.99 5.43
CA ARG A 62 0.29 11.89 5.87
C ARG A 62 0.91 10.59 5.42
N ILE A 63 1.07 9.64 6.33
CA ILE A 63 1.72 8.35 6.05
C ILE A 63 0.86 7.23 6.58
N TRP A 64 0.57 6.26 5.72
CA TRP A 64 -0.13 5.04 6.08
C TRP A 64 0.84 3.87 6.03
N VAL A 65 0.80 3.05 7.09
CA VAL A 65 1.64 1.87 7.19
C VAL A 65 0.80 0.65 7.53
N GLY A 66 0.75 -0.29 6.60
CA GLY A 66 0.12 -1.59 6.82
C GLY A 66 1.05 -2.54 7.57
N PHE A 67 0.48 -3.30 8.50
CA PHE A 67 1.24 -4.26 9.30
C PHE A 67 0.58 -5.64 9.33
N LEU A 68 1.39 -6.65 9.63
CA LEU A 68 0.95 -7.97 10.08
C LEU A 68 1.30 -8.17 11.54
N ASN A 69 0.50 -9.01 12.19
CA ASN A 69 0.78 -9.53 13.52
C ASN A 69 0.90 -11.06 13.39
N SER A 70 1.92 -11.64 14.04
CA SER A 70 2.28 -13.06 13.96
C SER A 70 1.35 -13.99 14.74
N GLY A 71 0.33 -13.44 15.43
CA GLY A 71 -0.70 -14.20 16.15
C GLY A 71 -1.96 -14.54 15.34
N PRO A 72 -3.03 -15.04 15.97
CA PRO A 72 -4.35 -15.27 15.32
C PRO A 72 -5.02 -13.97 14.81
N GLU A 73 -4.40 -12.85 15.15
CA GLU A 73 -4.75 -11.48 14.93
C GLU A 73 -4.17 -10.99 13.61
N ARG A 74 -4.94 -11.11 12.53
CA ARG A 74 -4.48 -10.71 11.20
C ARG A 74 -4.50 -9.17 11.10
N GLY A 75 -3.30 -8.60 10.94
CA GLY A 75 -2.94 -7.27 10.42
C GLY A 75 -3.66 -6.02 10.91
N GLY A 76 -3.31 -4.90 10.29
CA GLY A 76 -3.93 -3.60 10.56
C GLY A 76 -3.22 -2.43 9.88
N LEU A 77 -3.57 -1.22 10.29
CA LEU A 77 -3.11 0.03 9.72
C LEU A 77 -2.76 1.01 10.83
N ILE A 78 -1.53 1.52 10.80
CA ILE A 78 -1.16 2.72 11.54
C ILE A 78 -1.03 3.90 10.57
N PHE A 79 -1.13 5.10 11.11
CA PHE A 79 -1.22 6.34 10.35
C PHE A 79 -0.51 7.47 11.08
N TYR A 80 0.29 8.24 10.35
CA TYR A 80 0.84 9.50 10.79
C TYR A 80 -0.02 10.64 10.25
N ASN A 81 -0.58 11.46 11.15
CA ASN A 81 -1.50 12.54 10.80
C ASN A 81 -0.83 13.92 10.59
N GLY A 82 0.50 13.95 10.46
CA GLY A 82 1.32 15.17 10.42
C GLY A 82 1.77 15.67 11.79
N LEU A 83 1.28 15.07 12.89
CA LEU A 83 1.67 15.41 14.26
C LEU A 83 2.13 14.17 15.03
N GLU A 84 1.34 13.09 14.99
CA GLU A 84 1.56 11.87 15.76
C GLU A 84 1.15 10.60 15.01
N TRP A 85 1.71 9.48 15.45
CA TRP A 85 1.37 8.15 14.97
C TRP A 85 0.21 7.57 15.77
N GLN A 86 -0.76 6.99 15.07
CA GLN A 86 -1.94 6.36 15.68
C GLN A 86 -2.32 5.07 14.94
N THR A 87 -3.01 4.17 15.65
CA THR A 87 -3.61 2.97 15.04
C THR A 87 -4.99 3.29 14.51
N LEU A 88 -5.20 3.21 13.19
CA LEU A 88 -6.51 3.39 12.57
C LEU A 88 -7.32 2.11 12.51
N TRP A 89 -6.63 0.97 12.36
CA TRP A 89 -7.25 -0.33 12.21
C TRP A 89 -6.43 -1.40 12.94
N SER A 90 -7.10 -2.18 13.76
CA SER A 90 -6.60 -3.38 14.43
C SER A 90 -7.78 -4.32 14.73
N ASN A 91 -7.55 -5.40 15.48
CA ASN A 91 -8.66 -6.24 15.96
C ASN A 91 -9.55 -5.50 16.98
N ASP A 92 -8.96 -4.64 17.80
CA ASP A 92 -9.69 -3.84 18.79
C ASP A 92 -10.37 -2.62 18.17
N ILE A 93 -9.82 -2.13 17.06
CA ILE A 93 -10.34 -0.97 16.32
C ILE A 93 -10.81 -1.46 14.96
N GLN A 94 -12.01 -2.03 14.91
CA GLN A 94 -12.59 -2.51 13.65
C GLN A 94 -12.83 -1.35 12.67
N PHE A 95 -12.38 -1.57 11.42
CA PHE A 95 -12.51 -0.59 10.35
C PHE A 95 -13.55 -1.01 9.30
N PHE A 96 -13.51 -2.29 8.89
CA PHE A 96 -14.51 -2.90 8.05
C PHE A 96 -15.55 -3.63 8.90
N SER A 97 -16.82 -3.52 8.51
CA SER A 97 -17.92 -4.26 9.17
C SER A 97 -17.84 -5.77 8.94
N ASP A 98 -17.13 -6.20 7.88
CA ASP A 98 -16.89 -7.59 7.56
C ASP A 98 -15.49 -8.02 8.05
N PRO A 99 -15.39 -8.95 9.02
CA PRO A 99 -14.13 -9.37 9.60
C PRO A 99 -13.31 -10.31 8.70
N VAL A 100 -13.73 -10.59 7.46
CA VAL A 100 -13.03 -11.54 6.57
C VAL A 100 -11.69 -10.98 6.07
N TYR A 101 -11.60 -9.67 5.79
CA TYR A 101 -10.40 -9.05 5.24
C TYR A 101 -9.57 -8.43 6.34
N ARG A 102 -8.38 -8.98 6.58
CA ARG A 102 -7.60 -8.65 7.78
C ARG A 102 -6.13 -8.33 7.51
N THR A 103 -5.73 -8.26 6.25
CA THR A 103 -4.36 -7.90 5.89
C THR A 103 -4.38 -6.79 4.89
N VAL A 104 -3.58 -5.74 5.14
CA VAL A 104 -3.29 -4.70 4.16
C VAL A 104 -2.24 -5.25 3.19
N GLY A 105 -2.60 -5.34 1.91
CA GLY A 105 -1.68 -5.82 0.88
C GLY A 105 -1.01 -4.72 0.08
N SER A 106 -1.68 -3.58 -0.07
CA SER A 106 -1.11 -2.42 -0.74
C SER A 106 -1.88 -1.16 -0.38
N ILE A 107 -1.16 -0.05 -0.32
CA ILE A 107 -1.66 1.30 -0.12
C ILE A 107 -1.07 2.12 -1.26
N TRP A 108 -1.90 2.92 -1.91
CA TRP A 108 -1.47 3.87 -2.92
C TRP A 108 -2.24 5.18 -2.76
N THR A 109 -1.51 6.25 -2.46
CA THR A 109 -1.98 7.62 -2.35
C THR A 109 -1.96 8.28 -3.73
N THR A 110 -3.01 9.01 -4.07
CA THR A 110 -3.11 9.60 -5.41
C THR A 110 -2.44 10.97 -5.47
N PRO A 111 -1.71 11.31 -6.55
CA PRO A 111 -0.97 12.58 -6.61
C PRO A 111 -1.84 13.83 -6.74
N GLU A 112 -2.99 13.73 -7.41
CA GLU A 112 -3.82 14.90 -7.77
C GLU A 112 -5.03 15.06 -6.84
N GLU A 113 -5.73 13.96 -6.56
CA GLU A 113 -6.89 13.97 -5.67
C GLU A 113 -6.52 13.48 -4.26
N LYS A 114 -7.28 13.92 -3.26
CA LYS A 114 -7.11 13.51 -1.85
C LYS A 114 -7.77 12.16 -1.56
N TRP A 115 -7.35 11.13 -2.29
CA TRP A 115 -7.83 9.76 -2.12
C TRP A 115 -6.68 8.78 -1.90
N VAL A 116 -7.03 7.65 -1.29
CA VAL A 116 -6.12 6.53 -1.09
C VAL A 116 -6.79 5.28 -1.63
N VAL A 117 -6.17 4.65 -2.62
CA VAL A 117 -6.53 3.32 -3.09
C VAL A 117 -5.89 2.31 -2.17
N PHE A 118 -6.72 1.44 -1.61
CA PHE A 118 -6.35 0.57 -0.52
C PHE A 118 -6.80 -0.85 -0.84
N TYR A 119 -5.91 -1.82 -0.67
CA TYR A 119 -6.29 -3.22 -0.76
C TYR A 119 -6.21 -3.90 0.59
N THR A 120 -7.32 -4.55 0.96
CA THR A 120 -7.35 -5.48 2.08
C THR A 120 -7.83 -6.85 1.63
N GLY A 121 -7.23 -7.90 2.15
CA GLY A 121 -7.58 -9.24 1.71
C GLY A 121 -6.91 -10.36 2.49
N GLY A 122 -7.14 -11.57 2.01
CA GLY A 122 -6.44 -12.79 2.38
C GLY A 122 -5.85 -13.48 1.15
N HIS A 123 -5.35 -14.70 1.31
CA HIS A 123 -4.62 -15.40 0.24
C HIS A 123 -5.36 -15.50 -1.11
N THR A 124 -6.69 -15.61 -1.09
CA THR A 124 -7.49 -15.94 -2.29
C THR A 124 -8.41 -14.81 -2.74
N ASP A 125 -8.78 -13.90 -1.84
CA ASP A 125 -9.80 -12.89 -2.04
C ASP A 125 -9.52 -11.63 -1.23
N GLY A 126 -10.16 -10.52 -1.63
CA GLY A 126 -10.02 -9.25 -0.94
C GLY A 126 -10.91 -8.18 -1.55
N ILE A 127 -10.71 -6.95 -1.12
CA ILE A 127 -11.37 -5.77 -1.64
C ILE A 127 -10.34 -4.70 -1.99
N ILE A 128 -10.61 -4.00 -3.08
CA ILE A 128 -10.01 -2.71 -3.37
C ILE A 128 -11.04 -1.65 -2.96
N THR A 129 -10.63 -0.73 -2.11
CA THR A 129 -11.42 0.38 -1.61
C THR A 129 -10.73 1.71 -1.93
N ILE A 130 -11.52 2.75 -2.07
CA ILE A 130 -11.02 4.12 -2.26
C ILE A 130 -11.50 4.94 -1.07
N HIS A 131 -10.54 5.49 -0.32
CA HIS A 131 -10.75 6.17 0.95
C HIS A 131 -10.46 7.66 0.82
N ASN A 132 -11.28 8.48 1.47
CA ASN A 132 -10.98 9.89 1.59
C ASN A 132 -9.71 10.07 2.44
N GLN A 133 -8.77 10.88 1.99
CA GLN A 133 -7.49 11.07 2.70
C GLN A 133 -7.67 11.68 4.10
N GLU A 134 -8.59 12.63 4.25
CA GLU A 134 -8.84 13.36 5.49
C GLU A 134 -9.74 12.54 6.43
N TYR A 135 -10.80 11.95 5.86
CA TYR A 135 -11.79 11.14 6.56
C TYR A 135 -11.65 9.69 6.13
N PHE A 136 -10.56 9.01 6.51
CA PHE A 136 -10.22 7.67 5.99
C PHE A 136 -11.36 6.63 6.09
N ARG A 137 -12.25 6.75 7.07
CA ARG A 137 -13.44 5.90 7.25
C ARG A 137 -14.57 6.14 6.25
N ASP A 138 -14.53 7.25 5.52
CA ASP A 138 -15.35 7.49 4.35
C ASP A 138 -14.69 6.82 3.14
N TYR A 139 -15.24 5.68 2.76
CA TYR A 139 -14.74 4.88 1.64
C TYR A 139 -15.86 4.20 0.88
N HIS A 140 -15.55 3.80 -0.34
CA HIS A 140 -16.40 2.91 -1.12
C HIS A 140 -15.62 1.69 -1.59
N ILE A 141 -16.32 0.57 -1.75
CA ILE A 141 -15.75 -0.67 -2.29
C ILE A 141 -15.74 -0.54 -3.82
N GLN A 142 -14.54 -0.40 -4.37
CA GLN A 142 -14.35 -0.31 -5.82
C GLN A 142 -14.40 -1.69 -6.48
N LYS A 143 -13.88 -2.72 -5.81
CA LYS A 143 -13.89 -4.09 -6.32
C LYS A 143 -13.84 -5.11 -5.20
N LYS A 144 -14.67 -6.15 -5.31
CA LYS A 144 -14.41 -7.44 -4.65
C LYS A 144 -13.52 -8.27 -5.58
N ASN A 145 -12.32 -8.57 -5.12
CA ASN A 145 -11.33 -9.32 -5.86
C ASN A 145 -11.43 -10.81 -5.49
N GLN A 146 -11.64 -11.65 -6.50
CA GLN A 146 -11.53 -13.10 -6.39
C GLN A 146 -10.45 -13.50 -7.39
N GLY A 147 -9.28 -13.88 -6.90
CA GLY A 147 -8.13 -14.09 -7.79
C GLY A 147 -6.76 -13.88 -7.16
N GLY A 148 -6.64 -13.94 -5.82
CA GLY A 148 -5.36 -13.81 -5.13
C GLY A 148 -5.07 -12.44 -4.55
N PHE A 149 -4.11 -12.45 -3.63
CA PHE A 149 -3.68 -11.29 -2.85
C PHE A 149 -3.02 -10.22 -3.72
N ILE A 150 -3.49 -8.96 -3.65
CA ILE A 150 -2.84 -7.82 -4.32
C ILE A 150 -1.66 -7.35 -3.49
N ARG A 151 -0.52 -7.15 -4.16
CA ARG A 151 0.77 -6.81 -3.55
C ARG A 151 1.22 -5.39 -3.84
N SER A 152 0.74 -4.82 -4.93
CA SER A 152 1.11 -3.48 -5.35
C SER A 152 0.01 -2.87 -6.19
N ILE A 153 -0.25 -1.60 -5.92
CA ILE A 153 -1.15 -0.72 -6.65
C ILE A 153 -0.32 0.52 -6.98
N ASP A 154 -0.43 0.99 -8.22
CA ASP A 154 0.09 2.28 -8.65
C ASP A 154 -0.72 2.75 -9.86
N GLY A 155 -0.77 4.05 -10.07
CA GLY A 155 -1.67 4.63 -11.06
C GLY A 155 -1.32 6.07 -11.44
N ASN A 156 -2.14 6.62 -12.33
CA ASN A 156 -2.15 8.05 -12.61
C ASN A 156 -3.12 8.79 -11.69
N ASP A 157 -4.28 8.18 -11.40
CA ASP A 157 -5.34 8.77 -10.58
C ASP A 157 -6.28 7.66 -10.04
N VAL A 158 -7.25 8.01 -9.18
CA VAL A 158 -8.21 7.06 -8.57
C VAL A 158 -9.03 6.31 -9.62
N ASN A 159 -9.17 6.90 -10.80
CA ASN A 159 -9.89 6.38 -11.95
C ASN A 159 -8.95 5.73 -13.00
N ASP A 160 -7.65 5.67 -12.77
CA ASP A 160 -6.68 5.10 -13.70
C ASP A 160 -5.51 4.48 -12.92
N PHE A 161 -5.69 3.22 -12.48
CA PHE A 161 -4.68 2.52 -11.70
C PHE A 161 -4.59 1.04 -12.04
N PHE A 162 -3.39 0.48 -11.87
CA PHE A 162 -3.14 -0.95 -11.95
C PHE A 162 -3.03 -1.55 -10.56
N ALA A 163 -3.45 -2.80 -10.43
CA ALA A 163 -3.21 -3.62 -9.25
C ALA A 163 -2.66 -4.98 -9.69
N VAL A 164 -1.59 -5.43 -9.02
CA VAL A 164 -0.91 -6.69 -9.34
C VAL A 164 -0.70 -7.54 -8.09
N GLY A 165 -0.66 -8.86 -8.26
CA GLY A 165 -0.55 -9.76 -7.13
C GLY A 165 -0.32 -11.24 -7.44
N ASP A 166 -0.77 -12.06 -6.49
CA ASP A 166 -0.69 -13.53 -6.56
C ASP A 166 -1.60 -14.11 -7.66
N PHE A 167 -1.33 -15.35 -8.06
CA PHE A 167 -2.16 -16.13 -8.99
C PHE A 167 -2.39 -15.47 -10.35
N ASN A 168 -1.37 -14.79 -10.88
CA ASN A 168 -1.43 -14.03 -12.14
C ASN A 168 -2.40 -12.83 -12.11
N ASN A 169 -2.73 -12.32 -10.92
CA ASN A 169 -3.66 -11.19 -10.83
C ASN A 169 -2.99 -9.92 -11.37
N VAL A 170 -3.42 -9.47 -12.54
CA VAL A 170 -3.08 -8.18 -13.14
C VAL A 170 -4.36 -7.56 -13.63
N VAL A 171 -4.74 -6.44 -13.01
CA VAL A 171 -5.95 -5.70 -13.34
C VAL A 171 -5.65 -4.22 -13.51
N HIS A 172 -6.42 -3.58 -14.40
CA HIS A 172 -6.40 -2.14 -14.63
C HIS A 172 -7.81 -1.59 -14.46
N TYR A 173 -7.97 -0.58 -13.61
CA TYR A 173 -9.20 0.19 -13.50
C TYR A 173 -9.10 1.45 -14.34
N ASN A 174 -10.10 1.70 -15.20
CA ASN A 174 -10.15 2.87 -16.09
C ASN A 174 -11.27 3.87 -15.72
N GLY A 175 -11.73 3.84 -14.47
CA GLY A 175 -12.77 4.75 -13.97
C GLY A 175 -14.18 4.22 -14.22
N LYS A 176 -14.31 3.12 -14.96
CA LYS A 176 -15.59 2.48 -15.25
C LYS A 176 -15.58 0.98 -15.06
N THR A 177 -14.52 0.32 -15.50
CA THR A 177 -14.42 -1.15 -15.52
C THR A 177 -13.02 -1.60 -15.16
N PHE A 178 -12.92 -2.83 -14.67
CA PHE A 178 -11.65 -3.51 -14.50
C PHE A 178 -11.34 -4.38 -15.72
N LYS A 179 -10.23 -4.10 -16.40
CA LYS A 179 -9.67 -4.95 -17.45
C LYS A 179 -8.65 -5.92 -16.83
N TYR A 180 -8.69 -7.17 -17.28
CA TYR A 180 -7.73 -8.21 -16.93
C TYR A 180 -6.75 -8.44 -18.09
N TYR A 181 -5.55 -8.91 -17.77
CA TYR A 181 -4.47 -9.15 -18.73
C TYR A 181 -4.08 -10.64 -18.76
N PRO A 182 -4.91 -11.54 -19.33
CA PRO A 182 -4.62 -12.97 -19.39
C PRO A 182 -3.37 -13.31 -20.21
N GLU A 183 -2.94 -12.44 -21.12
CA GLU A 183 -1.68 -12.54 -21.85
C GLU A 183 -0.45 -12.46 -20.93
N LEU A 184 -0.61 -11.94 -19.71
CA LEU A 184 0.40 -11.94 -18.65
C LEU A 184 0.28 -13.15 -17.71
N SER A 185 -0.46 -14.19 -18.10
CA SER A 185 -0.51 -15.44 -17.36
C SER A 185 0.77 -16.26 -17.53
N GLY A 186 0.99 -17.22 -16.62
CA GLY A 186 2.20 -18.06 -16.57
C GLY A 186 3.18 -17.66 -15.46
N HIS A 187 2.83 -16.64 -14.68
CA HIS A 187 3.63 -16.13 -13.56
C HIS A 187 2.86 -16.29 -12.25
N SER A 188 3.40 -17.05 -11.30
CA SER A 188 2.71 -17.35 -10.03
C SER A 188 2.43 -16.10 -9.18
N ARG A 189 3.26 -15.06 -9.27
CA ARG A 189 3.18 -13.85 -8.44
C ARG A 189 3.84 -12.64 -9.10
N TYR A 190 3.08 -11.55 -9.14
CA TYR A 190 3.57 -10.19 -9.40
C TYR A 190 3.75 -9.44 -8.08
N VAL A 191 4.86 -8.72 -7.93
CA VAL A 191 5.27 -8.12 -6.65
C VAL A 191 5.24 -6.60 -6.66
N SER A 192 5.31 -5.97 -7.82
CA SER A 192 5.31 -4.51 -7.95
C SER A 192 4.75 -4.09 -9.30
N VAL A 193 3.99 -3.00 -9.30
CA VAL A 193 3.62 -2.26 -10.51
C VAL A 193 4.03 -0.81 -10.35
N SER A 194 4.40 -0.17 -11.46
CA SER A 194 4.42 1.28 -11.52
C SER A 194 3.84 1.80 -12.82
N GLN A 195 3.00 2.84 -12.75
CA GLN A 195 2.38 3.49 -13.89
C GLN A 195 2.82 4.94 -13.98
N LYS A 196 3.16 5.37 -15.19
CA LYS A 196 3.38 6.80 -15.48
C LYS A 196 2.84 7.15 -16.86
N GLY A 197 1.74 7.88 -16.86
CA GLY A 197 0.96 8.16 -18.08
C GLY A 197 0.55 6.85 -18.75
N ASN A 198 1.09 6.61 -19.94
CA ASN A 198 0.78 5.43 -20.75
C ASN A 198 1.82 4.31 -20.65
N ILE A 199 2.78 4.39 -19.74
CA ILE A 199 3.81 3.36 -19.56
C ILE A 199 3.57 2.66 -18.23
N VAL A 200 3.59 1.32 -18.25
CA VAL A 200 3.40 0.48 -17.06
C VAL A 200 4.58 -0.49 -16.93
N TYR A 201 5.12 -0.62 -15.74
CA TYR A 201 6.18 -1.57 -15.41
C TYR A 201 5.64 -2.57 -14.39
N ILE A 202 5.85 -3.87 -14.61
CA ILE A 202 5.34 -4.91 -13.71
C ILE A 202 6.47 -5.90 -13.37
N ALA A 203 6.81 -6.04 -12.09
CA ALA A 203 7.81 -7.01 -11.66
C ALA A 203 7.17 -8.28 -11.11
N ASN A 204 7.79 -9.43 -11.39
CA ASN A 204 7.46 -10.72 -10.78
C ASN A 204 8.58 -11.17 -9.81
N MET A 205 8.40 -12.30 -9.14
CA MET A 205 9.40 -12.84 -8.18
C MET A 205 10.77 -13.19 -8.80
N SER A 206 10.83 -13.41 -10.11
CA SER A 206 12.03 -13.85 -10.82
C SER A 206 12.73 -12.73 -11.60
N GLY A 207 12.15 -11.52 -11.65
CA GLY A 207 12.70 -10.37 -12.37
C GLY A 207 11.64 -9.40 -12.87
N ALA A 208 12.08 -8.35 -13.55
CA ALA A 208 11.20 -7.32 -14.11
C ALA A 208 10.60 -7.76 -15.45
N ILE A 209 9.30 -7.58 -15.63
CA ILE A 209 8.63 -7.63 -16.93
C ILE A 209 8.29 -6.19 -17.32
N ILE A 210 8.79 -5.72 -18.45
CA ILE A 210 8.37 -4.42 -18.99
C ILE A 210 7.13 -4.67 -19.84
N TYR A 211 5.97 -4.26 -19.33
CA TYR A 211 4.74 -4.26 -20.12
C TYR A 211 4.51 -2.88 -20.74
N LYS A 212 5.01 -2.66 -21.95
CA LYS A 212 4.70 -1.45 -22.71
C LYS A 212 3.31 -1.59 -23.38
N GLY A 213 2.26 -1.41 -22.61
CA GLY A 213 0.90 -1.33 -23.15
C GLY A 213 0.68 0.00 -23.85
N ILE A 214 0.43 0.00 -25.16
CA ILE A 214 -0.19 1.15 -25.83
C ILE A 214 -1.68 1.09 -25.49
N ARG A 215 -2.18 2.16 -24.87
CA ARG A 215 -3.59 2.35 -24.47
C ARG A 215 -4.48 2.24 -25.71
N ASN A 216 -5.52 1.42 -25.62
CA ASN A 216 -6.75 1.58 -26.40
C ASN A 216 -7.89 1.82 -25.41
#